data_AF-A0AAX1G7W6-F1
#
_entry.id   AF-A0AAX1G7W6-F1
#
_cell.length_a   1.000
_cell.length_b   1.000
_cell.length_c   1.000
_cell.angle_alpha   90.00
_cell.angle_beta   90.00
_cell.angle_gamma   90.00
#
_symmetry.space_group_name_H-M   'P 1'
#
loop_
_entity.id
_entity.type
_entity.pdbx_description
1 polymer ?
#
loop_
_entity_poly.entity_id
_entity_poly.type
_entity_poly.pdbx_seq_one_letter_code
_entity_poly.pdbx_strand_id
1 'polypeptide(L)'
;MESDKNYYKGKCELISGEGRIYTEFNGDVATRQITIINDLYYSSSSLEDWHEDIGFLLYDGKKSELDLSESKLITSLEFESEWDKTITPDVLNDYVSFSYGDESIPLSKSKMIIHIVNNKGKWGKGFVVPLSKRYPAVKEGYLKWFSEKKDFFLRNVQFICVNGNERIYIANMLAQDGLKKSKDDNAQYVSYEALKECLSLVSDYALKERLSIQLPMIGAGLGGGDWDAIFSLIKECLARKRIKCNIVKLG
;
A
#
# COMPACT_ATOMS: atom_id res chain seq x y z
N MET A 1 -12.22 -5.62 -4.63
CA MET A 1 -12.63 -4.41 -5.37
C MET A 1 -11.87 -4.41 -6.67
N GLU A 2 -12.57 -4.36 -7.79
CA GLU A 2 -11.94 -4.20 -9.10
C GLU A 2 -11.38 -2.77 -9.18
N SER A 3 -10.14 -2.64 -9.62
CA SER A 3 -9.47 -1.33 -9.67
C SER A 3 -9.97 -0.55 -10.89
N ASP A 4 -10.64 0.59 -10.68
CA ASP A 4 -11.04 1.51 -11.75
C ASP A 4 -9.86 2.42 -12.14
N LYS A 5 -8.76 1.79 -12.54
CA LYS A 5 -7.51 2.49 -12.86
C LYS A 5 -7.46 2.90 -14.32
N ASN A 6 -7.17 4.17 -14.53
CA ASN A 6 -7.01 4.76 -15.86
C ASN A 6 -5.74 5.61 -15.88
N TYR A 7 -5.05 5.64 -17.01
CA TYR A 7 -3.76 6.30 -17.13
C TYR A 7 -3.81 7.28 -18.30
N TYR A 8 -3.36 8.51 -18.07
CA TYR A 8 -3.37 9.56 -19.08
C TYR A 8 -1.96 10.08 -19.28
N LYS A 9 -1.65 10.44 -20.53
CA LYS A 9 -0.47 11.18 -20.93
C LYS A 9 -0.90 12.48 -21.58
N GLY A 10 -0.42 13.61 -21.08
CA GLY A 10 -0.72 14.94 -21.60
C GLY A 10 0.54 15.79 -21.77
N LYS A 11 0.36 16.97 -22.36
CA LYS A 11 1.32 18.08 -22.27
C LYS A 11 1.00 18.88 -21.01
N CYS A 12 2.01 19.55 -20.46
CA CYS A 12 1.83 20.54 -19.40
C CYS A 12 2.69 21.76 -19.69
N GLU A 13 2.18 22.94 -19.38
CA GLU A 13 2.93 24.19 -19.42
C GLU A 13 3.32 24.55 -17.98
N LEU A 14 4.63 24.71 -17.75
CA LEU A 14 5.19 25.01 -16.44
C LEU A 14 6.11 26.22 -16.54
N ILE A 15 6.47 26.81 -15.40
CA ILE A 15 7.31 28.01 -15.35
C ILE A 15 8.63 27.79 -16.11
N SER A 16 9.17 26.58 -16.03
CA SER A 16 10.41 26.15 -16.68
C SER A 16 10.27 25.73 -18.15
N GLY A 17 9.06 25.77 -18.75
CA GLY A 17 8.80 25.44 -20.15
C GLY A 17 7.73 24.36 -20.37
N GLU A 18 7.62 23.88 -21.61
CA GLU A 18 6.71 22.78 -21.97
C GLU A 18 7.24 21.42 -21.48
N GLY A 19 6.36 20.66 -20.85
CA GLY A 19 6.63 19.33 -20.31
C GLY A 19 5.60 18.28 -20.74
N ARG A 20 5.82 17.06 -20.24
CA ARG A 20 4.88 15.94 -20.36
C ARG A 20 4.44 15.50 -18.98
N ILE A 21 3.16 15.19 -18.85
CA ILE A 21 2.58 14.68 -17.61
C ILE A 21 1.98 13.31 -17.85
N TYR A 22 2.20 12.40 -16.90
CA TYR A 22 1.58 11.09 -16.86
C TYR A 22 0.84 10.97 -15.53
N THR A 23 -0.43 10.62 -15.55
CA THR A 23 -1.24 10.53 -14.33
C THR A 23 -1.99 9.20 -14.29
N GLU A 24 -1.78 8.44 -13.21
CA GLU A 24 -2.63 7.33 -12.81
C GLU A 24 -3.80 7.88 -11.99
N PHE A 25 -5.01 7.55 -12.39
CA PHE A 25 -6.22 7.78 -11.60
C PHE A 25 -6.81 6.45 -11.13
N ASN A 26 -7.34 6.42 -9.91
CA ASN A 26 -8.22 5.36 -9.41
C ASN A 26 -9.61 5.94 -9.17
N GLY A 27 -10.52 5.69 -10.11
CA GLY A 27 -11.77 6.43 -10.23
C GLY A 27 -11.50 7.91 -10.52
N ASP A 28 -11.84 8.76 -9.56
CA ASP A 28 -11.75 10.22 -9.69
C ASP A 28 -10.50 10.82 -9.02
N VAL A 29 -9.70 9.99 -8.36
CA VAL A 29 -8.54 10.41 -7.54
C VAL A 29 -7.25 10.12 -8.30
N ALA A 30 -6.41 11.13 -8.52
CA ALA A 30 -5.05 10.93 -9.02
C ALA A 30 -4.20 10.23 -7.95
N THR A 31 -3.65 9.04 -8.22
CA THR A 31 -2.90 8.27 -7.22
C THR A 31 -1.39 8.35 -7.41
N ARG A 32 -0.93 8.50 -8.66
CA ARG A 32 0.49 8.66 -9.00
C ARG A 32 0.61 9.59 -10.19
N GLN A 33 1.68 10.38 -10.22
CA GLN A 33 1.96 11.31 -11.30
C GLN A 33 3.45 11.34 -11.62
N ILE A 34 3.76 11.57 -12.89
CA ILE A 34 5.11 11.82 -13.38
C ILE A 34 5.05 13.09 -14.22
N THR A 35 5.86 14.08 -13.87
CA THR A 35 6.10 15.27 -14.67
C THR A 35 7.50 15.17 -15.26
N ILE A 36 7.62 15.40 -16.57
CA ILE A 36 8.89 15.36 -17.30
C ILE A 36 9.11 16.71 -17.99
N ILE A 37 10.22 17.37 -17.68
CA ILE A 37 10.64 18.64 -18.31
C ILE A 37 12.15 18.60 -18.51
N ASN A 38 12.63 19.02 -19.69
CA ASN A 38 14.07 19.03 -20.01
C ASN A 38 14.74 17.68 -19.71
N ASP A 39 14.05 16.58 -20.01
CA ASP A 39 14.44 15.19 -19.72
C ASP A 39 14.66 14.85 -18.22
N LEU A 40 14.28 15.75 -17.31
CA LEU A 40 14.25 15.51 -15.87
C LEU A 40 12.89 14.93 -15.47
N TYR A 41 12.91 13.93 -14.59
CA TYR A 41 11.73 13.20 -14.14
C TYR A 41 11.38 13.54 -12.70
N TYR A 42 10.13 13.92 -12.46
CA TYR A 42 9.57 14.20 -11.15
C TYR A 42 8.36 13.29 -10.94
N SER A 43 8.51 12.23 -10.14
CA SER A 43 7.41 11.32 -9.83
C SER A 43 6.99 11.41 -8.37
N SER A 44 5.67 11.37 -8.14
CA SER A 44 5.11 11.42 -6.80
C SER A 44 3.80 10.62 -6.68
N SER A 45 3.50 10.25 -5.45
CA SER A 45 2.24 9.66 -5.00
C SER A 45 1.67 10.39 -3.77
N SER A 46 2.15 11.61 -3.51
CA SER A 46 1.89 12.39 -2.30
C SER A 46 1.46 13.81 -2.67
N LEU A 47 0.41 14.30 -2.01
CA LEU A 47 -0.07 15.68 -2.18
C LEU A 47 0.84 16.71 -1.50
N GLU A 48 1.79 16.26 -0.68
CA GLU A 48 2.74 17.12 0.04
C GLU A 48 4.02 17.35 -0.77
N ASP A 49 4.26 16.57 -1.81
CA ASP A 49 5.50 16.66 -2.58
C ASP A 49 5.44 17.87 -3.52
N TRP A 50 6.47 18.71 -3.46
CA TRP A 50 6.56 19.97 -4.18
C TRP A 50 7.96 20.17 -4.72
N HIS A 51 8.07 20.80 -5.89
CA HIS A 51 9.33 21.21 -6.51
C HIS A 51 9.24 22.64 -7.04
N GLU A 52 10.32 23.42 -6.96
CA GLU A 52 10.30 24.85 -7.31
C GLU A 52 9.93 25.14 -8.76
N ASP A 53 10.40 24.31 -9.69
CA ASP A 53 10.09 24.46 -11.12
C ASP A 53 8.71 23.94 -11.52
N ILE A 54 8.08 23.10 -10.68
CA ILE A 54 6.87 22.35 -11.04
C ILE A 54 5.64 22.80 -10.25
N GLY A 55 5.82 23.16 -8.98
CA GLY A 55 4.75 23.21 -8.00
C GLY A 55 4.51 21.85 -7.36
N PHE A 56 3.25 21.55 -7.02
CA PHE A 56 2.87 20.26 -6.45
C PHE A 56 3.02 19.14 -7.49
N LEU A 57 3.61 18.02 -7.06
CA LEU A 57 3.95 16.91 -7.94
C LEU A 57 2.81 15.91 -8.17
N LEU A 58 1.68 16.09 -7.48
CA LEU A 58 0.48 15.28 -7.65
C LEU A 58 -0.76 16.17 -7.67
N TYR A 59 -1.60 15.98 -8.67
CA TYR A 59 -2.91 16.64 -8.76
C TYR A 59 -3.82 16.25 -7.58
N ASP A 60 -4.40 17.25 -6.91
CA ASP A 60 -5.23 17.09 -5.71
C ASP A 60 -6.74 17.16 -6.00
N GLY A 61 -7.13 17.65 -7.17
CA GLY A 61 -8.52 17.75 -7.62
C GLY A 61 -9.10 16.43 -8.14
N LYS A 62 -10.32 16.51 -8.65
CA LYS A 62 -11.02 15.37 -9.26
C LYS A 62 -10.69 15.24 -10.75
N LYS A 63 -10.59 14.01 -11.23
CA LYS A 63 -10.45 13.72 -12.67
C LYS A 63 -11.61 14.28 -13.48
N SER A 64 -12.82 14.20 -12.94
CA SER A 64 -14.07 14.68 -13.55
C SER A 64 -14.13 16.20 -13.72
N GLU A 65 -13.27 16.93 -13.01
CA GLU A 65 -13.12 18.38 -13.09
C GLU A 65 -11.93 18.79 -13.99
N LEU A 66 -11.13 17.83 -14.46
CA LEU A 66 -9.95 18.06 -15.27
C LEU A 66 -10.29 17.96 -16.77
N ASP A 67 -9.92 18.98 -17.54
CA ASP A 67 -10.01 18.90 -19.00
C ASP A 67 -8.89 17.97 -19.55
N LEU A 68 -9.31 16.78 -19.97
CA LEU A 68 -8.44 15.75 -20.54
C LEU A 68 -8.63 15.62 -22.07
N SER A 69 -9.28 16.59 -22.72
CA SER A 69 -9.55 16.54 -24.17
C SER A 69 -8.29 16.40 -25.02
N GLU A 70 -7.20 17.07 -24.64
CA GLU A 70 -5.89 17.00 -25.29
C GLU A 70 -4.99 15.89 -24.72
N SER A 71 -5.48 15.11 -23.74
CA SER A 71 -4.73 14.01 -23.13
C SER A 71 -5.01 12.69 -23.84
N LYS A 72 -3.97 11.86 -23.98
CA LYS A 72 -4.05 10.50 -24.53
C LYS A 72 -4.25 9.50 -23.38
N LEU A 73 -5.28 8.66 -23.48
CA LEU A 73 -5.39 7.46 -22.64
C LEU A 73 -4.29 6.46 -23.01
N ILE A 74 -3.55 5.97 -22.01
CA ILE A 74 -2.44 5.02 -22.17
C ILE A 74 -2.70 3.75 -21.37
N THR A 75 -1.94 2.69 -21.68
CA THR A 75 -1.97 1.44 -20.91
C THR A 75 -1.25 1.58 -19.58
N SER A 76 -1.57 0.68 -18.62
CA SER A 76 -0.78 0.56 -17.39
C SER A 76 0.69 0.26 -17.68
N LEU A 77 0.98 -0.56 -18.69
CA LEU A 77 2.36 -0.89 -19.09
C LEU A 77 3.14 0.34 -19.53
N GLU A 78 2.52 1.23 -20.34
CA GLU A 78 3.13 2.50 -20.74
C GLU A 78 3.41 3.41 -19.55
N PHE A 79 2.48 3.50 -18.58
CA PHE A 79 2.68 4.29 -17.37
C PHE A 79 3.81 3.72 -16.50
N GLU A 80 3.78 2.43 -16.19
CA GLU A 80 4.80 1.77 -15.36
C GLU A 80 6.19 1.87 -16.01
N SER A 81 6.28 1.80 -17.34
CA SER A 81 7.55 1.97 -18.05
C SER A 81 8.18 3.36 -17.84
N GLU A 82 7.39 4.42 -17.67
CA GLU A 82 7.92 5.74 -17.33
C GLU A 82 8.17 5.87 -15.83
N TRP A 83 7.29 5.30 -15.00
CA TRP A 83 7.43 5.30 -13.55
C TRP A 83 8.74 4.64 -13.12
N ASP A 84 9.11 3.53 -13.76
CA ASP A 84 10.30 2.73 -13.45
C ASP A 84 11.61 3.46 -13.69
N LYS A 85 11.63 4.42 -14.62
CA LYS A 85 12.79 5.28 -14.85
C LYS A 85 13.11 6.15 -13.63
N THR A 86 12.14 6.32 -12.72
CA THR A 86 12.26 7.13 -11.51
C THR A 86 12.58 6.31 -10.26
N ILE A 87 12.73 4.98 -10.39
CA ILE A 87 12.93 4.06 -9.28
C ILE A 87 14.39 3.59 -9.25
N THR A 88 15.09 3.92 -8.18
CA THR A 88 16.43 3.42 -7.87
C THR A 88 16.42 2.68 -6.53
N PRO A 89 17.45 1.88 -6.21
CA PRO A 89 17.58 1.28 -4.88
C PRO A 89 17.53 2.30 -3.74
N ASP A 90 18.13 3.47 -3.91
CA ASP A 90 18.11 4.55 -2.90
C ASP A 90 16.70 5.08 -2.70
N VAL A 91 15.98 5.36 -3.79
CA VAL A 91 14.56 5.76 -3.72
C VAL A 91 13.74 4.70 -2.97
N LEU A 92 13.91 3.40 -3.27
CA LEU A 92 13.17 2.35 -2.56
C LEU A 92 13.46 2.34 -1.06
N ASN A 93 14.69 2.63 -0.66
CA ASN A 93 15.09 2.67 0.75
C ASN A 93 14.52 3.89 1.48
N ASP A 94 14.38 5.04 0.82
CA ASP A 94 13.82 6.26 1.42
C ASP A 94 12.35 6.10 1.86
N TYR A 95 11.61 5.19 1.22
CA TYR A 95 10.21 4.91 1.56
C TYR A 95 10.02 3.81 2.60
N VAL A 96 11.09 3.20 3.12
CA VAL A 96 11.01 2.14 4.13
C VAL A 96 11.88 2.47 5.33
N SER A 97 11.25 2.60 6.50
CA SER A 97 11.93 2.93 7.75
C SER A 97 11.66 1.87 8.81
N PHE A 98 12.57 1.74 9.77
CA PHE A 98 12.44 0.84 10.92
C PHE A 98 12.31 1.65 12.20
N SER A 99 11.44 1.20 13.11
CA SER A 99 11.30 1.78 14.45
C SER A 99 11.09 0.68 15.50
N TYR A 100 11.14 1.05 16.78
CA TYR A 100 10.86 0.17 17.91
C TYR A 100 9.65 0.69 18.70
N GLY A 101 8.75 -0.21 19.12
CA GLY A 101 7.59 0.14 19.92
C GLY A 101 6.45 -0.88 19.85
N ASP A 102 5.29 -0.53 20.43
CA ASP A 102 4.06 -1.30 20.27
C ASP A 102 3.52 -1.10 18.85
N GLU A 103 3.69 -2.11 18.01
CA GLU A 103 3.27 -2.08 16.61
C GLU A 103 1.75 -1.88 16.40
N SER A 104 0.92 -2.04 17.45
CA SER A 104 -0.52 -1.78 17.40
C SER A 104 -0.90 -0.32 17.56
N ILE A 105 0.04 0.54 17.98
CA ILE A 105 -0.18 1.98 18.15
C ILE A 105 0.19 2.68 16.84
N PRO A 106 -0.73 3.41 16.18
CA PRO A 106 -0.40 4.15 14.99
C PRO A 106 0.61 5.27 15.30
N LEU A 107 1.71 5.32 14.55
CA LEU A 107 2.77 6.31 14.77
C LEU A 107 2.37 7.74 14.36
N SER A 108 1.32 7.88 13.54
CA SER A 108 0.78 9.16 13.11
C SER A 108 -0.67 9.01 12.65
N LYS A 109 -1.33 10.14 12.37
CA LYS A 109 -2.62 10.16 11.65
C LYS A 109 -2.45 9.68 10.19
N SER A 110 -3.58 9.42 9.52
CA SER A 110 -3.65 8.94 8.13
C SER A 110 -2.74 7.73 7.90
N LYS A 111 -3.00 6.68 8.69
CA LYS A 111 -2.18 5.47 8.76
C LYS A 111 -3.02 4.23 8.52
N MET A 112 -2.46 3.30 7.75
CA MET A 112 -2.95 1.92 7.67
C MET A 112 -1.96 0.98 8.36
N ILE A 113 -2.41 0.24 9.36
CA ILE A 113 -1.63 -0.86 9.94
C ILE A 113 -2.00 -2.15 9.20
N ILE A 114 -1.02 -2.79 8.57
CA ILE A 114 -1.24 -4.01 7.78
C ILE A 114 -0.67 -5.22 8.50
N HIS A 115 -1.37 -6.35 8.42
CA HIS A 115 -0.89 -7.63 8.95
C HIS A 115 -1.49 -8.82 8.20
N ILE A 116 -0.88 -9.99 8.39
CA ILE A 116 -1.31 -11.23 7.74
C ILE A 116 -2.28 -11.99 8.67
N VAL A 117 -3.41 -12.39 8.11
CA VAL A 117 -4.38 -13.31 8.71
C VAL A 117 -4.40 -14.64 7.96
N ASN A 118 -4.81 -15.70 8.66
CA ASN A 118 -4.94 -17.05 8.10
C ASN A 118 -6.31 -17.29 7.47
N ASN A 119 -6.39 -18.28 6.60
CA ASN A 119 -7.66 -18.73 6.02
C ASN A 119 -8.48 -19.70 6.92
N LYS A 120 -8.09 -19.89 8.20
CA LYS A 120 -8.73 -20.85 9.13
C LYS A 120 -9.58 -20.19 10.23
N GLY A 121 -9.74 -18.86 10.20
CA GLY A 121 -10.57 -18.14 11.17
C GLY A 121 -9.97 -18.11 12.57
N LYS A 122 -8.65 -18.34 12.73
CA LYS A 122 -8.00 -18.35 14.05
C LYS A 122 -7.38 -17.00 14.38
N TRP A 123 -7.61 -16.53 15.60
CA TRP A 123 -7.14 -15.24 16.10
C TRP A 123 -6.76 -15.36 17.58
N GLY A 124 -5.46 -15.34 17.90
CA GLY A 124 -5.04 -15.46 19.31
C GLY A 124 -3.55 -15.67 19.58
N LYS A 125 -2.66 -15.51 18.59
CA LYS A 125 -1.21 -15.62 18.79
C LYS A 125 -0.48 -14.55 17.96
N GLY A 126 0.55 -13.94 18.55
CA GLY A 126 1.33 -12.87 17.91
C GLY A 126 0.59 -11.53 17.88
N PHE A 127 0.89 -10.72 16.86
CA PHE A 127 0.43 -9.34 16.70
C PHE A 127 -1.09 -9.12 16.88
N VAL A 128 -1.89 -10.10 16.47
CA VAL A 128 -3.35 -10.03 16.56
C VAL A 128 -3.88 -9.85 18.00
N VAL A 129 -3.11 -10.25 19.01
CA VAL A 129 -3.48 -10.14 20.43
C VAL A 129 -3.48 -8.67 20.90
N PRO A 130 -2.34 -7.94 20.90
CA PRO A 130 -2.35 -6.52 21.26
C PRO A 130 -3.24 -5.69 20.33
N LEU A 131 -3.28 -6.00 19.04
CA LEU A 131 -4.15 -5.33 18.08
C LEU A 131 -5.63 -5.41 18.48
N SER A 132 -6.13 -6.61 18.81
CA SER A 132 -7.55 -6.79 19.19
C SER A 132 -7.88 -6.29 20.60
N LYS A 133 -6.89 -6.17 21.49
CA LYS A 133 -7.07 -5.47 22.77
C LYS A 133 -7.33 -3.99 22.55
N ARG A 134 -6.67 -3.39 21.55
CA ARG A 134 -6.82 -1.97 21.19
C ARG A 134 -8.03 -1.69 20.32
N TYR A 135 -8.25 -2.54 19.32
CA TYR A 135 -9.31 -2.40 18.33
C TYR A 135 -10.14 -3.69 18.24
N PRO A 136 -11.08 -3.94 19.18
CA PRO A 136 -11.90 -5.16 19.20
C PRO A 136 -12.64 -5.42 17.87
N ALA A 137 -13.12 -4.35 17.24
CA ALA A 137 -13.83 -4.39 15.95
C ALA A 137 -13.03 -5.08 14.82
N VAL A 138 -11.69 -5.09 14.88
CA VAL A 138 -10.86 -5.75 13.87
C VAL A 138 -11.02 -7.27 13.93
N LYS A 139 -10.99 -7.83 15.15
CA LYS A 139 -11.19 -9.27 15.36
C LYS A 139 -12.62 -9.67 14.99
N GLU A 140 -13.60 -8.88 15.42
CA GLU A 140 -15.01 -9.10 15.10
C GLU A 140 -15.24 -9.09 13.59
N GLY A 141 -14.69 -8.09 12.88
CA GLY A 141 -14.75 -7.99 11.43
C GLY A 141 -14.13 -9.20 10.71
N TYR A 142 -12.96 -9.67 11.15
CA TYR A 142 -12.32 -10.85 10.58
C TYR A 142 -13.11 -12.14 10.83
N LEU A 143 -13.62 -12.35 12.04
CA LEU A 143 -14.40 -13.55 12.37
C LEU A 143 -15.75 -13.57 11.64
N LYS A 144 -16.39 -12.40 11.51
CA LYS A 144 -17.59 -12.23 10.68
C LYS A 144 -17.29 -12.57 9.22
N TRP A 145 -16.21 -12.03 8.66
CA TRP A 145 -15.78 -12.31 7.29
C TRP A 145 -15.52 -13.81 7.07
N PHE A 146 -14.86 -14.48 8.03
CA PHE A 146 -14.66 -15.93 8.00
C PHE A 146 -15.96 -16.72 8.08
N SER A 147 -16.93 -16.27 8.89
CA SER A 147 -18.22 -16.95 9.06
C SER A 147 -19.12 -16.80 7.82
N GLU A 148 -19.18 -15.61 7.25
CA GLU A 148 -20.03 -15.31 6.10
C GLU A 148 -19.49 -15.90 4.79
N LYS A 149 -18.18 -16.19 4.73
CA LYS A 149 -17.47 -16.74 3.55
C LYS A 149 -17.53 -15.89 2.28
N LYS A 150 -18.23 -14.75 2.30
CA LYS A 150 -18.28 -13.79 1.21
C LYS A 150 -16.89 -13.23 0.94
N ASP A 151 -16.36 -13.50 -0.24
CA ASP A 151 -15.02 -13.10 -0.68
C ASP A 151 -13.89 -13.50 0.30
N PHE A 152 -14.11 -14.53 1.14
CA PHE A 152 -13.11 -15.02 2.09
C PHE A 152 -12.21 -16.07 1.43
N PHE A 153 -11.19 -15.62 0.72
CA PHE A 153 -10.19 -16.47 0.08
C PHE A 153 -8.80 -15.83 0.16
N LEU A 154 -7.74 -16.62 -0.01
CA LEU A 154 -6.37 -16.10 -0.06
C LEU A 154 -6.23 -15.03 -1.14
N ARG A 155 -5.27 -14.11 -0.98
CA ARG A 155 -5.02 -12.95 -1.85
C ARG A 155 -5.99 -11.78 -1.64
N ASN A 156 -7.00 -11.92 -0.78
CA ASN A 156 -7.94 -10.85 -0.49
C ASN A 156 -7.62 -10.08 0.80
N VAL A 157 -8.15 -8.86 0.92
CA VAL A 157 -7.91 -7.96 2.05
C VAL A 157 -9.22 -7.38 2.55
N GLN A 158 -9.40 -7.38 3.88
CA GLN A 158 -10.46 -6.62 4.53
C GLN A 158 -9.87 -5.36 5.17
N PHE A 159 -10.39 -4.21 4.77
CA PHE A 159 -10.03 -2.90 5.32
C PHE A 159 -11.06 -2.47 6.37
N ILE A 160 -10.60 -2.04 7.54
CA ILE A 160 -11.45 -1.61 8.66
C ILE A 160 -10.96 -0.24 9.13
N CYS A 161 -11.82 0.78 9.08
CA CYS A 161 -11.56 2.06 9.70
C CYS A 161 -11.83 1.95 11.20
N VAL A 162 -10.81 2.18 12.04
CA VAL A 162 -10.90 2.08 13.50
C VAL A 162 -10.90 3.44 14.20
N ASN A 163 -10.50 4.50 13.49
CA ASN A 163 -10.67 5.88 13.92
C ASN A 163 -10.85 6.79 12.70
N GLY A 164 -12.08 7.29 12.47
CA GLY A 164 -12.39 8.16 11.34
C GLY A 164 -11.76 9.54 11.43
N ASN A 165 -11.67 10.12 12.64
CA ASN A 165 -11.12 11.47 12.85
C ASN A 165 -9.62 11.53 12.58
N GLU A 166 -8.89 10.49 13.01
CA GLU A 166 -7.44 10.38 12.77
C GLU A 166 -7.10 9.60 11.50
N ARG A 167 -8.13 9.06 10.82
CA ARG A 167 -8.00 8.25 9.61
C ARG A 167 -7.07 7.05 9.82
N ILE A 168 -7.36 6.26 10.84
CA ILE A 168 -6.62 5.03 11.18
C ILE A 168 -7.38 3.82 10.64
N TYR A 169 -6.68 3.03 9.84
CA TYR A 169 -7.21 1.84 9.17
C TYR A 169 -6.38 0.61 9.54
N ILE A 170 -7.02 -0.55 9.55
CA ILE A 170 -6.38 -1.84 9.71
C ILE A 170 -6.69 -2.69 8.48
N ALA A 171 -5.68 -3.34 7.91
CA ALA A 171 -5.84 -4.27 6.80
C ALA A 171 -5.55 -5.72 7.23
N ASN A 172 -6.60 -6.55 7.24
CA ASN A 172 -6.50 -7.99 7.43
C ASN A 172 -6.17 -8.64 6.07
N MET A 173 -4.90 -8.98 5.82
CA MET A 173 -4.46 -9.59 4.56
C MET A 173 -4.53 -11.13 4.62
N LEU A 174 -5.39 -11.78 3.83
CA LEU A 174 -5.47 -13.24 3.74
C LEU A 174 -4.30 -13.81 2.92
N ALA A 175 -3.13 -13.90 3.56
CA ALA A 175 -1.91 -14.38 2.93
C ALA A 175 -1.31 -15.63 3.61
N GLN A 176 -1.99 -16.21 4.60
CA GLN A 176 -1.54 -17.44 5.26
C GLN A 176 -2.55 -18.58 5.05
N ASP A 177 -2.09 -19.67 4.43
CA ASP A 177 -2.87 -20.91 4.30
C ASP A 177 -2.57 -21.84 5.47
N GLY A 178 -3.54 -22.08 6.36
CA GLY A 178 -3.30 -22.92 7.51
C GLY A 178 -2.61 -22.21 8.68
N LEU A 179 -2.03 -23.01 9.58
CA LEU A 179 -1.51 -22.58 10.87
C LEU A 179 -0.32 -23.45 11.27
N LYS A 180 0.71 -22.82 11.82
CA LYS A 180 1.80 -23.51 12.50
C LYS A 180 1.25 -24.39 13.65
N LYS A 181 1.54 -25.70 13.58
CA LYS A 181 0.96 -26.73 14.46
C LYS A 181 1.69 -26.82 15.80
N SER A 182 3.01 -26.70 15.79
CA SER A 182 3.88 -26.80 16.97
C SER A 182 5.09 -25.87 16.85
N LYS A 183 5.96 -25.81 17.86
CA LYS A 183 7.20 -25.01 17.78
C LYS A 183 8.18 -25.56 16.74
N ASP A 184 8.28 -26.89 16.65
CA ASP A 184 9.20 -27.61 15.76
C ASP A 184 8.70 -27.73 14.32
N ASP A 185 7.49 -27.24 14.05
CA ASP A 185 6.92 -27.16 12.71
C ASP A 185 7.60 -26.05 11.90
N ASN A 186 8.42 -26.47 10.93
CA ASN A 186 9.19 -25.59 10.05
C ASN A 186 8.52 -25.41 8.67
N ALA A 187 7.25 -25.78 8.52
CA ALA A 187 6.52 -25.55 7.27
C ALA A 187 6.25 -24.06 7.04
N GLN A 188 6.27 -23.66 5.77
CA GLN A 188 5.86 -22.34 5.33
C GLN A 188 4.34 -22.31 5.12
N TYR A 189 3.65 -21.45 5.86
CA TYR A 189 2.20 -21.23 5.77
C TYR A 189 1.86 -19.91 5.08
N VAL A 190 2.77 -18.92 5.10
CA VAL A 190 2.61 -17.71 4.32
C VAL A 190 2.78 -18.03 2.82
N SER A 191 1.82 -17.60 2.01
CA SER A 191 1.93 -17.67 0.55
C SER A 191 2.46 -16.33 0.05
N TYR A 192 3.65 -16.33 -0.56
CA TYR A 192 4.25 -15.11 -1.12
C TYR A 192 3.43 -14.54 -2.28
N GLU A 193 2.84 -15.41 -3.09
CA GLU A 193 1.91 -14.99 -4.15
C GLU A 193 0.69 -14.28 -3.54
N ALA A 194 0.08 -14.88 -2.51
CA ALA A 194 -1.05 -14.26 -1.83
C ALA A 194 -0.67 -12.95 -1.12
N LEU A 195 0.52 -12.89 -0.52
CA LEU A 195 1.02 -11.68 0.11
C LEU A 195 1.24 -10.57 -0.92
N LYS A 196 1.84 -10.88 -2.07
CA LYS A 196 2.07 -9.92 -3.16
C LYS A 196 0.75 -9.31 -3.66
N GLU A 197 -0.26 -10.14 -3.89
CA GLU A 197 -1.59 -9.66 -4.28
C GLU A 197 -2.25 -8.82 -3.18
N CYS A 198 -2.16 -9.25 -1.92
CA CYS A 198 -2.66 -8.46 -0.79
C CYS A 198 -1.97 -7.09 -0.69
N LEU A 199 -0.64 -7.04 -0.84
CA LEU A 199 0.13 -5.80 -0.83
C LEU A 199 -0.24 -4.88 -2.00
N SER A 200 -0.54 -5.44 -3.17
CA SER A 200 -1.06 -4.69 -4.31
C SER A 200 -2.40 -4.02 -3.98
N LEU A 201 -3.36 -4.78 -3.42
CA LEU A 201 -4.65 -4.24 -2.97
C LEU A 201 -4.50 -3.17 -1.88
N VAL A 202 -3.60 -3.42 -0.91
CA VAL A 202 -3.25 -2.46 0.14
C VAL A 202 -2.69 -1.17 -0.46
N SER A 203 -1.78 -1.27 -1.43
CA SER A 203 -1.16 -0.11 -2.05
C SER A 203 -2.20 0.76 -2.77
N ASP A 204 -3.14 0.13 -3.48
CA ASP A 204 -4.18 0.85 -4.21
C ASP A 204 -5.16 1.55 -3.27
N TYR A 205 -5.52 0.90 -2.16
CA TYR A 205 -6.34 1.52 -1.11
C TYR A 205 -5.59 2.67 -0.43
N ALA A 206 -4.32 2.47 -0.05
CA ALA A 206 -3.51 3.46 0.62
C ALA A 206 -3.30 4.71 -0.24
N LEU A 207 -3.05 4.55 -1.54
CA LEU A 207 -2.90 5.68 -2.46
C LEU A 207 -4.19 6.48 -2.62
N LYS A 208 -5.33 5.78 -2.77
CA LYS A 208 -6.65 6.41 -2.91
C LYS A 208 -7.04 7.15 -1.64
N GLU A 209 -6.76 6.58 -0.47
CA GLU A 209 -7.06 7.16 0.83
C GLU A 209 -5.92 8.04 1.39
N ARG A 210 -4.84 8.30 0.64
CA ARG A 210 -3.70 9.11 1.12
C ARG A 210 -3.15 8.63 2.47
N LEU A 211 -2.98 7.32 2.62
CA LEU A 211 -2.50 6.70 3.86
C LEU A 211 -1.04 6.28 3.72
N SER A 212 -0.27 6.53 4.78
CA SER A 212 1.02 5.86 4.96
C SER A 212 0.82 4.50 5.63
N ILE A 213 1.79 3.60 5.50
CA ILE A 213 1.68 2.23 5.98
C ILE A 213 2.57 2.01 7.21
N GLN A 214 2.04 1.24 8.16
CA GLN A 214 2.76 0.69 9.30
C GLN A 214 2.55 -0.82 9.34
N LEU A 215 3.57 -1.57 9.76
CA LEU A 215 3.48 -3.02 9.87
C LEU A 215 4.46 -3.56 10.91
N PRO A 216 4.14 -4.68 11.59
CA PRO A 216 5.15 -5.47 12.27
C PRO A 216 6.01 -6.24 11.26
N MET A 217 6.97 -7.02 11.75
CA MET A 217 7.60 -8.07 10.95
C MET A 217 6.58 -9.19 10.62
N ILE A 218 5.87 -9.04 9.51
CA ILE A 218 4.83 -9.96 9.05
C ILE A 218 5.41 -11.26 8.46
N GLY A 219 4.65 -12.36 8.56
CA GLY A 219 4.86 -13.60 7.79
C GLY A 219 6.04 -14.49 8.21
N ALA A 220 7.14 -13.93 8.71
CA ALA A 220 8.35 -14.70 9.05
C ALA A 220 8.23 -15.52 10.33
N GLY A 221 7.40 -15.10 11.29
CA GLY A 221 7.19 -15.82 12.56
C GLY A 221 6.28 -17.04 12.42
N LEU A 222 5.01 -16.91 12.80
CA LEU A 222 4.03 -18.00 12.74
C LEU A 222 3.69 -18.45 11.30
N GLY A 223 4.01 -17.64 10.31
CA GLY A 223 3.83 -17.97 8.89
C GLY A 223 4.99 -18.78 8.29
N GLY A 224 6.14 -18.86 8.97
CA GLY A 224 7.30 -19.64 8.51
C GLY A 224 7.96 -19.12 7.23
N GLY A 225 7.72 -17.86 6.86
CA GLY A 225 8.35 -17.24 5.69
C GLY A 225 9.78 -16.76 5.95
N ASP A 226 10.50 -16.55 4.86
CA ASP A 226 11.77 -15.84 4.81
C ASP A 226 11.51 -14.32 4.83
N TRP A 227 12.18 -13.62 5.73
CA TRP A 227 11.98 -12.19 5.89
C TRP A 227 12.53 -11.39 4.71
N ASP A 228 13.64 -11.80 4.11
CA ASP A 228 14.26 -11.05 3.01
C ASP A 228 13.39 -11.12 1.74
N ALA A 229 12.78 -12.27 1.47
CA ALA A 229 11.75 -12.42 0.45
C ALA A 229 10.53 -11.52 0.72
N ILE A 230 10.00 -11.51 1.95
CA ILE A 230 8.86 -10.67 2.34
C ILE A 230 9.20 -9.18 2.24
N PHE A 231 10.39 -8.78 2.69
CA PHE A 231 10.87 -7.41 2.62
C PHE A 231 11.04 -6.94 1.17
N SER A 232 11.46 -7.83 0.28
CA SER A 232 11.53 -7.55 -1.16
C SER A 232 10.14 -7.30 -1.76
N LEU A 233 9.12 -8.06 -1.36
CA LEU A 233 7.72 -7.82 -1.76
C LEU A 233 7.18 -6.48 -1.22
N ILE A 234 7.52 -6.11 0.02
CA ILE A 234 7.17 -4.81 0.60
C ILE A 234 7.76 -3.67 -0.24
N LYS A 235 9.04 -3.76 -0.61
CA LYS A 235 9.67 -2.77 -1.47
C LYS A 235 9.02 -2.71 -2.86
N GLU A 236 8.76 -3.88 -3.46
CA GLU A 236 8.15 -3.99 -4.79
C GLU A 236 6.73 -3.39 -4.84
N CYS A 237 5.90 -3.70 -3.84
CA CYS A 237 4.48 -3.33 -3.89
C CYS A 237 4.16 -1.98 -3.25
N LEU A 238 4.95 -1.54 -2.25
CA LEU A 238 4.67 -0.32 -1.48
C LEU A 238 5.67 0.80 -1.77
N ALA A 239 6.97 0.54 -1.53
CA ALA A 239 8.01 1.56 -1.66
C ALA A 239 8.17 2.03 -3.11
N ARG A 240 8.10 1.10 -4.08
CA ARG A 240 8.12 1.41 -5.52
C ARG A 240 6.96 2.34 -5.91
N LYS A 241 5.81 2.26 -5.24
CA LYS A 241 4.68 3.17 -5.43
C LYS A 241 4.79 4.45 -4.59
N ARG A 242 5.97 4.73 -4.01
CA ARG A 242 6.26 5.89 -3.15
C ARG A 242 5.36 6.01 -1.91
N ILE A 243 4.89 4.87 -1.40
CA ILE A 243 4.11 4.81 -0.16
C ILE A 243 5.07 4.68 1.02
N LYS A 244 5.10 5.69 1.91
CA LYS A 244 5.90 5.66 3.13
C LYS A 244 5.48 4.48 4.02
N CYS A 245 6.43 3.62 4.35
CA CYS A 245 6.25 2.42 5.17
C CYS A 245 7.13 2.47 6.41
N ASN A 246 6.55 2.17 7.58
CA ASN A 246 7.31 1.99 8.82
C ASN A 246 7.13 0.58 9.38
N ILE A 247 8.24 -0.16 9.45
CA ILE A 247 8.30 -1.49 10.03
C ILE A 247 8.65 -1.34 11.51
N VAL A 248 7.67 -1.63 12.38
CA VAL A 248 7.83 -1.54 13.83
C VAL A 248 8.27 -2.89 14.36
N LYS A 249 9.37 -2.91 15.11
CA LYS A 249 9.84 -4.07 15.86
C LYS A 249 9.44 -3.91 17.32
N LEU A 250 9.01 -5.01 17.94
CA LEU A 250 8.79 -5.01 19.38
C LEU A 250 10.12 -4.68 20.08
N GLY A 251 10.09 -3.70 20.98
CA GLY A 251 11.22 -3.35 21.86
C GLY A 251 11.40 -4.33 23.00
#